data_AF-A0A3D0CWH8-F1
#
_entry.id   AF-A0A3D0CWH8-F1
#
_cell.length_a   1.000
_cell.length_b   1.000
_cell.length_c   1.000
_cell.angle_alpha   90.00
_cell.angle_beta   90.00
_cell.angle_gamma   90.00
#
_symmetry.space_group_name_H-M   'P 1'
#
loop_
_entity.id
_entity.type
_entity.pdbx_description
1 polymer ?
#
loop_
_entity_poly.entity_id
_entity_poly.type
_entity_poly.pdbx_seq_one_letter_code
_entity_poly.pdbx_strand_id
1 'polypeptide(L)'
;MAKKTQRQVSERPLTRKQLSRSEREALQRRRIWIAAAVLLGFVVVVLAGGVVQSQVIAPNQPVARVNGETITTGQYQQRVNFDRWRLRNAITNMQAQAAQVPANDPSAGFLGQLINQQLQQLQSQYSFVGSQALEDMIAEALIRQKAAELNISVTDDEVTAEIERQIARQIGAIRPADATATTTAAAEATATAQSWT
;
A
#
# COMPACT_ATOMS: atom_id res chain seq x y z
N MET A 1 -22.87 -71.60 -16.11
CA MET A 1 -22.53 -70.48 -15.22
C MET A 1 -21.29 -70.86 -14.42
N ALA A 2 -20.14 -70.23 -14.69
CA ALA A 2 -18.85 -70.62 -14.12
C ALA A 2 -18.45 -69.69 -12.96
N LYS A 3 -18.41 -70.23 -11.73
CA LYS A 3 -17.94 -69.51 -10.54
C LYS A 3 -16.42 -69.67 -10.45
N LYS A 4 -15.66 -68.62 -10.80
CA LYS A 4 -14.21 -68.56 -10.57
C LYS A 4 -13.95 -68.32 -9.07
N THR A 5 -13.51 -69.37 -8.38
CA THR A 5 -13.03 -69.30 -7.00
C THR A 5 -11.71 -68.54 -6.96
N GLN A 6 -11.70 -67.35 -6.36
CA GLN A 6 -10.49 -66.60 -6.03
C GLN A 6 -9.64 -67.42 -5.05
N ARG A 7 -8.46 -67.86 -5.48
CA ARG A 7 -7.42 -68.38 -4.59
C ARG A 7 -6.88 -67.22 -3.77
N GLN A 8 -7.25 -67.17 -2.49
CA GLN A 8 -6.56 -66.34 -1.51
C GLN A 8 -5.13 -66.85 -1.37
N VAL A 9 -4.18 -66.07 -1.86
CA VAL A 9 -2.76 -66.27 -1.59
C VAL A 9 -2.55 -65.86 -0.13
N SER A 10 -2.50 -66.85 0.76
CA SER A 10 -2.14 -66.65 2.15
C SER A 10 -0.65 -66.29 2.23
N GLU A 11 -0.37 -65.08 2.73
CA GLU A 11 0.98 -64.64 3.03
C GLU A 11 1.64 -65.63 4.00
N ARG A 12 2.78 -66.19 3.60
CA ARG A 12 3.57 -67.11 4.42
C ARG A 12 4.06 -66.35 5.67
N PRO A 13 3.90 -66.89 6.89
CA PRO A 13 4.41 -66.24 8.09
C PRO A 13 5.94 -66.10 8.01
N LEU A 14 6.45 -64.88 8.19
CA LEU A 14 7.86 -64.56 8.14
C LEU A 14 8.66 -65.44 9.12
N THR A 15 9.80 -65.96 8.67
CA THR A 15 10.72 -66.71 9.53
C THR A 15 11.33 -65.79 10.61
N ARG A 16 11.55 -66.29 11.84
CA ARG A 16 12.08 -65.51 12.99
C ARG A 16 13.31 -64.65 12.65
N LYS A 17 14.19 -65.11 11.76
CA LYS A 17 15.36 -64.35 11.29
C LYS A 17 14.98 -63.16 10.39
N GLN A 18 13.96 -63.30 9.55
CA GLN A 18 13.44 -62.21 8.71
C GLN A 18 12.70 -61.14 9.52
N LEU A 19 11.98 -61.54 10.57
CA LEU A 19 11.32 -60.62 11.50
C LEU A 19 12.33 -59.70 12.22
N SER A 20 13.48 -60.24 12.64
CA SER A 20 14.53 -59.45 13.31
C SER A 20 15.22 -58.44 12.38
N ARG A 21 15.26 -58.71 11.06
CA ARG A 21 15.81 -57.78 10.06
C ARG A 21 14.82 -56.67 9.75
N SER A 22 13.53 -57.02 9.56
CA SER A 22 12.49 -56.03 9.27
C SER A 22 12.25 -55.06 10.44
N GLU A 23 12.36 -55.51 11.69
CA GLU A 23 12.28 -54.63 12.86
C GLU A 23 13.42 -53.59 12.92
N ARG A 24 14.64 -53.99 12.55
CA ARG A 24 15.80 -53.07 12.50
C ARG A 24 15.66 -52.02 11.40
N GLU A 25 15.15 -52.42 10.23
CA GLU A 25 14.86 -51.50 9.13
C GLU A 25 13.73 -50.54 9.49
N ALA A 26 12.69 -50.99 10.19
CA ALA A 26 11.61 -50.12 10.65
C ALA A 26 12.12 -49.05 11.63
N LEU A 27 13.04 -49.38 12.54
CA LEU A 27 13.67 -48.43 13.45
C LEU A 27 14.57 -47.43 12.73
N GLN A 28 15.38 -47.89 11.76
CA GLN A 28 16.21 -47.00 10.93
C GLN A 28 15.33 -46.07 10.09
N ARG A 29 14.28 -46.59 9.46
CA ARG A 29 13.32 -45.81 8.67
C ARG A 29 12.60 -44.77 9.53
N ARG A 30 12.17 -45.15 10.74
CA ARG A 30 11.57 -44.20 11.70
C ARG A 30 12.54 -43.09 12.11
N ARG A 31 13.81 -43.41 12.34
CA ARG A 31 14.85 -42.39 12.62
C ARG A 31 15.09 -41.46 11.44
N ILE A 32 15.15 -41.99 10.21
CA ILE A 32 15.29 -41.19 8.98
C ILE A 32 14.10 -40.24 8.83
N TRP A 33 12.87 -40.71 9.06
CA TRP A 33 11.68 -39.86 9.01
C TRP A 33 11.66 -38.80 10.11
N ILE A 34 12.08 -39.13 11.33
CA ILE A 34 12.22 -38.15 12.42
C ILE A 34 13.29 -37.10 12.05
N ALA A 35 14.45 -37.52 11.56
CA ALA A 35 15.51 -36.62 11.12
C ALA A 35 15.03 -35.71 9.97
N ALA A 36 14.32 -36.26 8.98
CA ALA A 36 13.71 -35.50 7.90
C ALA A 36 12.66 -34.50 8.40
N ALA A 37 11.81 -34.90 9.36
CA ALA A 37 10.82 -34.02 9.96
C ALA A 37 11.46 -32.89 10.77
N VAL A 38 12.52 -33.17 11.52
CA VAL A 38 13.29 -32.15 12.26
C VAL A 38 13.95 -31.17 11.29
N LEU A 39 14.55 -31.66 10.21
CA LEU A 39 15.21 -30.82 9.21
C LEU A 39 14.19 -29.94 8.47
N LEU A 40 13.03 -30.51 8.09
CA LEU A 40 11.90 -29.76 7.53
C LEU A 40 11.40 -28.69 8.51
N GLY A 41 11.20 -29.07 9.78
CA GLY A 41 10.75 -28.15 10.83
C GLY A 41 11.74 -27.00 11.03
N PHE A 42 13.04 -27.28 11.01
CA PHE A 42 14.07 -26.26 11.10
C PHE A 42 14.01 -25.27 9.93
N VAL A 43 13.84 -25.74 8.70
CA VAL A 43 13.64 -24.88 7.52
C VAL A 43 12.42 -23.97 7.70
N VAL A 44 11.29 -24.51 8.17
CA VAL A 44 10.07 -23.72 8.43
C VAL A 44 10.31 -22.65 9.48
N VAL A 45 11.02 -22.96 10.57
CA VAL A 45 11.35 -21.98 11.64
C VAL A 45 12.23 -20.85 11.09
N VAL A 46 13.25 -21.18 10.31
CA VAL A 46 14.14 -20.16 9.69
C VAL A 46 13.34 -19.25 8.74
N LEU A 47 12.48 -19.82 7.91
CA LEU A 47 11.63 -19.05 6.99
C LEU A 47 10.65 -18.16 7.76
N ALA A 48 9.99 -18.69 8.79
CA ALA A 48 9.08 -17.92 9.64
C ALA A 48 9.82 -16.77 10.34
N GLY A 49 11.02 -17.02 10.88
CA GLY A 49 11.88 -16.00 11.47
C GLY A 49 12.25 -14.90 10.47
N GLY A 50 12.59 -15.28 9.23
CA GLY A 50 12.88 -14.33 8.16
C GLY A 50 11.69 -13.42 7.83
N VAL A 51 10.48 -13.98 7.75
CA VAL A 51 9.24 -13.21 7.50
C VAL A 51 8.94 -12.26 8.65
N VAL A 52 9.06 -12.69 9.90
CA VAL A 52 8.83 -11.82 11.07
C VAL A 52 9.84 -10.67 11.11
N GLN A 53 11.12 -10.97 10.83
CA GLN A 53 12.16 -9.95 10.81
C GLN A 53 11.91 -8.89 9.72
N SER A 54 11.54 -9.32 8.51
CA SER A 54 11.35 -8.41 7.37
C SER A 54 10.03 -7.64 7.41
N GLN A 55 8.94 -8.27 7.88
CA GLN A 55 7.59 -7.70 7.83
C GLN A 55 7.14 -7.03 9.13
N VAL A 56 7.76 -7.34 10.27
CA VAL A 56 7.34 -6.82 11.58
C VAL A 56 8.44 -5.98 12.22
N ILE A 57 9.66 -6.49 12.29
CA ILE A 57 10.73 -5.83 13.06
C ILE A 57 11.35 -4.68 12.27
N ALA A 58 11.79 -4.92 11.03
CA ALA A 58 12.38 -3.89 10.18
C ALA A 58 11.47 -2.66 9.92
N PRO A 59 10.17 -2.81 9.59
CA PRO A 59 9.29 -1.66 9.33
C PRO A 59 8.93 -0.87 10.59
N ASN A 60 9.01 -1.47 11.78
CA ASN A 60 8.68 -0.79 13.04
C ASN A 60 9.86 0.01 13.62
N GLN A 61 11.01 0.06 12.94
CA GLN A 61 12.16 0.85 13.39
C GLN A 61 11.91 2.35 13.19
N PRO A 62 12.42 3.22 14.09
CA PRO A 62 12.26 4.67 13.98
C PRO A 62 13.16 5.24 12.89
N VAL A 63 12.59 6.01 11.95
CA VAL A 63 13.36 6.82 10.98
C VAL A 63 13.57 8.23 11.51
N ALA A 64 12.56 8.79 12.16
CA ALA A 64 12.62 10.11 12.79
C ALA A 64 11.76 10.14 14.06
N ARG A 65 12.07 11.07 14.96
CA ARG A 65 11.29 11.34 16.17
C ARG A 65 10.93 12.82 16.21
N VAL A 66 9.66 13.13 16.39
CA VAL A 66 9.10 14.49 16.40
C VAL A 66 8.40 14.71 17.74
N ASN A 67 9.03 15.42 18.67
CA ASN A 67 8.51 15.70 20.02
C ASN A 67 7.94 14.47 20.77
N GLY A 68 8.57 13.29 20.58
CA GLY A 68 8.14 12.04 21.22
C GLY A 68 7.26 11.14 20.35
N GLU A 69 6.68 11.66 19.26
CA GLU A 69 6.03 10.84 18.23
C GLU A 69 7.10 10.20 17.33
N THR A 70 6.95 8.92 17.03
CA THR A 70 7.91 8.17 16.21
C THR A 70 7.34 7.92 14.82
N ILE A 71 8.08 8.36 13.80
CA ILE A 71 7.82 8.01 12.41
C ILE A 71 8.56 6.71 12.11
N THR A 72 7.81 5.66 11.77
CA THR A 72 8.39 4.33 11.52
C THR A 72 8.86 4.18 10.07
N THR A 73 9.81 3.26 9.86
CA THR A 73 10.34 2.91 8.53
C THR A 73 9.24 2.45 7.58
N GLY A 74 8.27 1.68 8.07
CA GLY A 74 7.14 1.20 7.28
C GLY A 74 6.27 2.35 6.77
N GLN A 75 5.93 3.31 7.64
CA GLN A 75 5.15 4.49 7.26
C GLN A 75 5.90 5.34 6.22
N TYR A 76 7.19 5.56 6.44
CA TYR A 76 8.05 6.29 5.50
C TYR A 76 8.11 5.61 4.13
N GLN A 77 8.36 4.29 4.10
CA GLN A 77 8.40 3.54 2.83
C GLN A 77 7.04 3.56 2.11
N GLN A 78 5.94 3.44 2.85
CA GLN A 78 4.60 3.52 2.27
C GLN A 78 4.36 4.88 1.61
N ARG A 79 4.71 5.98 2.28
CA ARG A 79 4.60 7.34 1.74
C ARG A 79 5.47 7.52 0.48
N VAL A 80 6.75 7.15 0.55
CA VAL A 80 7.67 7.23 -0.59
C VAL A 80 7.17 6.43 -1.79
N ASN A 81 6.66 5.22 -1.55
CA ASN A 81 6.15 4.37 -2.63
C ASN A 81 4.90 4.97 -3.28
N PHE A 82 3.99 5.53 -2.48
CA PHE A 82 2.82 6.24 -2.99
C PHE A 82 3.23 7.47 -3.82
N ASP A 83 4.13 8.31 -3.30
CA ASP A 83 4.56 9.52 -4.00
C ASP A 83 5.32 9.22 -5.29
N ARG A 84 6.16 8.18 -5.29
CA ARG A 84 6.81 7.66 -6.51
C ARG A 84 5.78 7.18 -7.52
N TRP A 85 4.78 6.42 -7.09
CA TRP A 85 3.72 5.95 -7.97
C TRP A 85 2.95 7.12 -8.59
N ARG A 86 2.56 8.10 -7.78
CA ARG A 86 1.87 9.32 -8.22
C ARG A 86 2.68 10.10 -9.24
N LEU A 87 3.95 10.38 -8.95
CA LEU A 87 4.85 11.12 -9.84
C LEU A 87 5.17 10.35 -11.12
N ARG A 88 5.36 9.03 -11.03
CA ARG A 88 5.55 8.18 -12.22
C ARG A 88 4.36 8.29 -13.14
N ASN A 89 3.14 8.18 -12.62
CA ASN A 89 1.92 8.33 -13.43
C ASN A 89 1.85 9.72 -14.07
N ALA A 90 2.16 10.78 -13.32
CA ALA A 90 2.22 12.13 -13.87
C ALA A 90 3.23 12.25 -15.02
N ILE A 91 4.44 11.71 -14.84
CA ILE A 91 5.51 11.68 -15.87
C ILE A 91 5.03 10.91 -17.09
N THR A 92 4.48 9.71 -16.93
CA THR A 92 4.00 8.89 -18.04
C THR A 92 2.87 9.57 -18.81
N ASN A 93 1.91 10.19 -18.12
CA ASN A 93 0.85 10.97 -18.76
C ASN A 93 1.41 12.18 -19.51
N MET A 94 2.44 12.85 -18.97
CA MET A 94 3.08 13.98 -19.63
C MET A 94 3.86 13.55 -20.88
N GLN A 95 4.57 12.41 -20.81
CA GLN A 95 5.27 11.83 -21.96
C GLN A 95 4.30 11.41 -23.06
N ALA A 96 3.14 10.85 -22.70
CA ALA A 96 2.11 10.49 -23.65
C ALA A 96 1.55 11.73 -24.38
N GLN A 97 1.39 12.86 -23.67
CA GLN A 97 1.02 14.14 -24.28
C GLN A 97 2.15 14.69 -25.18
N ALA A 98 3.41 14.59 -24.76
CA ALA A 98 4.56 14.97 -25.57
C ALA A 98 4.61 14.21 -26.90
N ALA A 99 4.30 12.92 -26.89
CA ALA A 99 4.29 12.07 -28.08
C ALA A 99 3.16 12.41 -29.07
N GLN A 100 2.11 13.11 -28.62
CA GLN A 100 1.01 13.57 -29.48
C GLN A 100 1.32 14.90 -30.18
N VAL A 101 2.40 15.59 -29.78
CA VAL A 101 2.81 16.85 -30.40
C VAL A 101 3.48 16.55 -31.76
N PRO A 102 2.95 17.06 -32.89
CA PRO A 102 3.53 16.81 -34.21
C PRO A 102 4.92 17.45 -34.30
N ALA A 103 5.95 16.65 -34.57
CA ALA A 103 7.34 17.11 -34.67
C ALA A 103 7.60 18.12 -35.81
N ASN A 104 6.67 18.21 -36.77
CA ASN A 104 6.85 18.95 -38.03
C ASN A 104 6.09 20.28 -38.05
N ASP A 105 5.41 20.66 -36.97
CA ASP A 105 4.63 21.89 -36.90
C ASP A 105 5.44 23.00 -36.18
N PRO A 106 5.84 24.07 -36.87
CA PRO A 106 6.57 25.18 -36.25
C PRO A 106 5.79 25.89 -35.12
N SER A 107 4.45 25.81 -35.12
CA SER A 107 3.62 26.33 -34.03
C SER A 107 3.65 25.45 -32.78
N ALA A 108 4.07 24.18 -32.91
CA ALA A 108 4.15 23.20 -31.82
C ALA A 108 5.48 23.25 -31.06
N GLY A 109 6.49 24.00 -31.55
CA GLY A 109 7.80 24.12 -30.89
C GLY A 109 7.72 24.71 -29.48
N PHE A 110 6.87 25.72 -29.27
CA PHE A 110 6.64 26.29 -27.94
C PHE A 110 6.03 25.28 -26.96
N LEU A 111 5.02 24.52 -27.42
CA LEU A 111 4.37 23.49 -26.60
C LEU A 111 5.35 22.37 -26.22
N GLY A 112 6.19 21.94 -27.17
CA GLY A 112 7.25 20.96 -26.90
C GLY A 112 8.25 21.43 -25.85
N GLN A 113 8.64 22.71 -25.86
CA GLN A 113 9.53 23.28 -24.86
C GLN A 113 8.88 23.34 -23.46
N LEU A 114 7.60 23.76 -23.39
CA LEU A 114 6.85 23.80 -22.14
C LEU A 114 6.72 22.40 -21.50
N ILE A 115 6.33 21.40 -22.29
CA ILE A 115 6.20 20.02 -21.82
C ILE A 115 7.54 19.48 -21.33
N ASN A 116 8.64 19.74 -22.04
CA ASN A 116 9.97 19.32 -21.60
C ASN A 116 10.38 19.96 -20.26
N GLN A 117 10.13 21.25 -20.07
CA GLN A 117 10.40 21.92 -18.79
C GLN A 117 9.61 21.27 -17.64
N GLN A 118 8.31 21.02 -17.86
CA GLN A 118 7.46 20.39 -16.86
C GLN A 118 7.91 18.95 -16.56
N LEU A 119 8.33 18.21 -17.58
CA LEU A 119 8.84 16.86 -17.43
C LEU A 119 10.15 16.83 -16.62
N GLN A 120 11.06 17.78 -16.86
CA GLN A 120 12.27 17.93 -16.05
C GLN A 120 11.95 18.24 -14.58
N GLN A 121 10.96 19.10 -14.32
CA GLN A 121 10.51 19.40 -12.97
C GLN A 121 9.96 18.16 -12.25
N LEU A 122 9.15 17.35 -12.93
CA LEU A 122 8.61 16.10 -12.37
C LEU A 122 9.70 15.06 -12.13
N GLN A 123 10.68 14.94 -13.03
CA GLN A 123 11.81 14.03 -12.87
C GLN A 123 12.72 14.44 -11.70
N SER A 124 12.93 15.76 -11.52
CA SER A 124 13.65 16.28 -10.36
C SER A 124 12.92 15.91 -9.07
N GLN A 125 11.62 16.22 -8.97
CA GLN A 125 10.81 15.82 -7.80
C GLN A 125 10.87 14.32 -7.54
N TYR A 126 10.77 13.48 -8.59
CA TYR A 126 10.86 12.03 -8.47
C TYR A 126 12.19 11.57 -7.84
N SER A 127 13.29 12.26 -8.12
CA SER A 127 14.61 11.97 -7.55
C SER A 127 14.70 12.32 -6.06
N PHE A 128 14.01 13.37 -5.63
CA PHE A 128 14.02 13.87 -4.24
C PHE A 128 12.85 13.38 -3.37
N VAL A 129 11.98 12.49 -3.88
CA VAL A 129 10.80 11.98 -3.14
C VAL A 129 11.14 11.46 -1.75
N GLY A 130 12.30 10.80 -1.59
CA GLY A 130 12.70 10.25 -0.30
C GLY A 130 12.83 11.32 0.78
N SER A 131 13.66 12.34 0.54
CA SER A 131 13.84 13.43 1.49
C SER A 131 12.54 14.22 1.70
N GLN A 132 11.82 14.50 0.61
CA GLN A 132 10.60 15.28 0.68
C GLN A 132 9.48 14.56 1.43
N ALA A 133 9.32 13.25 1.25
CA ALA A 133 8.36 12.46 2.00
C ALA A 133 8.65 12.48 3.52
N LEU A 134 9.93 12.42 3.91
CA LEU A 134 10.30 12.50 5.32
C LEU A 134 9.99 13.88 5.90
N GLU A 135 10.36 14.94 5.19
CA GLU A 135 10.08 16.32 5.60
C GLU A 135 8.57 16.58 5.72
N ASP A 136 7.78 16.13 4.76
CA ASP A 136 6.32 16.22 4.79
C ASP A 136 5.74 15.50 6.01
N MET A 137 6.20 14.27 6.29
CA MET A 137 5.74 13.50 7.45
C MET A 137 6.09 14.18 8.77
N ILE A 138 7.25 14.83 8.85
CA ILE A 138 7.66 15.61 10.03
C ILE A 138 6.76 16.84 10.17
N ALA A 139 6.53 17.59 9.08
CA ALA A 139 5.68 18.77 9.08
C ALA A 139 4.23 18.42 9.46
N GLU A 140 3.68 17.33 8.92
CA GLU A 140 2.35 16.83 9.26
C GLU A 140 2.24 16.44 10.74
N ALA A 141 3.24 15.78 11.31
CA ALA A 141 3.26 15.45 12.73
C ALA A 141 3.24 16.71 13.61
N LEU A 142 4.04 17.72 13.26
CA LEU A 142 4.05 19.02 13.95
C LEU A 142 2.69 19.74 13.84
N ILE A 143 2.08 19.72 12.65
CA ILE A 143 0.74 20.31 12.42
C ILE A 143 -0.30 19.61 13.29
N ARG A 144 -0.31 18.27 13.36
CA ARG A 144 -1.25 17.51 14.21
C ARG A 144 -1.07 17.83 15.68
N GLN A 145 0.18 17.94 16.15
CA GLN A 145 0.49 18.31 17.53
C GLN A 145 -0.07 19.70 17.85
N LYS A 146 0.14 20.68 16.96
CA LYS A 146 -0.38 22.04 17.17
C LYS A 146 -1.90 22.12 17.04
N ALA A 147 -2.50 21.38 16.13
CA ALA A 147 -3.95 21.27 16.00
C ALA A 147 -4.59 20.71 17.29
N ALA A 148 -4.00 19.66 17.87
CA ALA A 148 -4.46 19.10 19.14
C ALA A 148 -4.31 20.11 20.30
N GLU A 149 -3.20 20.85 20.37
CA GLU A 149 -3.00 21.92 21.36
C GLU A 149 -4.07 23.03 21.24
N LEU A 150 -4.50 23.32 20.01
CA LEU A 150 -5.53 24.30 19.70
C LEU A 150 -6.96 23.73 19.75
N ASN A 151 -7.15 22.48 20.15
CA ASN A 151 -8.44 21.77 20.15
C ASN A 151 -9.14 21.77 18.78
N ILE A 152 -8.37 21.75 17.70
CA ILE A 152 -8.88 21.61 16.34
C ILE A 152 -9.02 20.12 16.04
N SER A 153 -10.26 19.65 15.94
CA SER A 153 -10.60 18.29 15.51
C SER A 153 -11.34 18.33 14.19
N VAL A 154 -11.07 17.37 13.31
CA VAL A 154 -11.80 17.18 12.05
C VAL A 154 -12.72 15.98 12.21
N THR A 155 -13.99 16.15 11.83
CA THR A 155 -15.00 15.08 11.86
C THR A 155 -15.08 14.33 10.53
N ASP A 156 -15.55 13.08 10.55
CA ASP A 156 -15.68 12.27 9.33
C ASP A 156 -16.66 12.88 8.30
N ASP A 157 -17.68 13.58 8.78
CA ASP A 157 -18.64 14.29 7.94
C ASP A 157 -17.98 15.48 7.21
N GLU A 158 -17.09 16.21 7.87
CA GLU A 158 -16.32 17.29 7.24
C GLU A 158 -15.36 16.75 6.17
N VAL A 159 -14.75 15.59 6.41
CA VAL A 159 -13.88 14.92 5.43
C VAL A 159 -14.70 14.49 4.22
N THR A 160 -15.83 13.82 4.43
CA THR A 160 -16.73 13.40 3.35
C THR A 160 -17.19 14.60 2.53
N ALA A 161 -17.60 15.67 3.22
CA ALA A 161 -18.01 16.90 2.57
C ALA A 161 -16.88 17.50 1.72
N GLU A 162 -15.64 17.53 2.22
CA GLU A 162 -14.52 18.05 1.43
C GLU A 162 -14.17 17.16 0.23
N ILE A 163 -14.22 15.83 0.37
CA ILE A 163 -14.02 14.89 -0.74
C ILE A 163 -15.05 15.14 -1.83
N GLU A 164 -16.33 15.25 -1.47
CA GLU A 164 -17.38 15.59 -2.43
C GLU A 164 -17.13 16.93 -3.10
N ARG A 165 -16.67 17.97 -2.37
CA ARG A 165 -16.33 19.28 -2.96
C ARG A 165 -15.21 19.14 -3.98
N GLN A 166 -14.20 18.34 -3.69
CA GLN A 166 -13.08 18.13 -4.60
C GLN A 166 -13.54 17.41 -5.88
N ILE A 167 -14.35 16.36 -5.75
CA ILE A 167 -14.92 15.65 -6.90
C ILE A 167 -15.80 16.60 -7.73
N ALA A 168 -16.69 17.34 -7.09
CA ALA A 168 -17.58 18.30 -7.76
C ALA A 168 -16.77 19.34 -8.55
N ARG A 169 -15.73 19.92 -7.96
CA ARG A 169 -14.81 20.85 -8.64
C ARG A 169 -14.11 20.20 -9.85
N GLN A 170 -13.69 18.94 -9.73
CA GLN A 170 -13.00 18.24 -10.81
C GLN A 170 -13.91 17.97 -12.02
N ILE A 171 -15.20 17.70 -11.81
CA ILE A 171 -16.18 17.44 -12.88
C ILE A 171 -16.97 18.69 -13.30
N GLY A 172 -16.67 19.85 -12.73
CA GLY A 172 -17.41 21.10 -12.99
C GLY A 172 -18.84 21.12 -12.45
N ALA A 173 -19.15 20.28 -11.46
CA ALA A 173 -20.45 20.24 -10.79
C ALA A 173 -20.44 21.11 -9.52
N ILE A 174 -21.63 21.58 -9.12
CA ILE A 174 -21.85 22.25 -7.84
C ILE A 174 -22.60 21.26 -6.95
N ARG A 175 -22.18 21.11 -5.70
CA ARG A 175 -22.90 20.23 -4.77
C ARG A 175 -24.25 20.84 -4.41
N PRO A 176 -25.33 20.04 -4.34
CA PRO A 176 -26.63 20.52 -3.88
C PRO A 176 -26.57 21.20 -2.50
N ALA A 177 -25.74 20.70 -1.58
CA ALA A 177 -25.55 21.29 -0.26
C ALA A 177 -24.91 22.69 -0.33
N ASP A 178 -23.92 22.90 -1.20
CA ASP A 178 -23.27 24.21 -1.37
C ASP A 178 -24.18 25.21 -2.10
N ALA A 179 -24.95 24.73 -3.08
CA ALA A 179 -25.97 25.54 -3.74
C ALA A 179 -27.05 25.99 -2.76
N THR A 180 -27.51 25.10 -1.87
CA THR A 180 -28.51 25.40 -0.84
C THR A 180 -27.96 26.34 0.23
N ALA A 181 -26.71 26.17 0.65
CA ALA A 181 -26.05 27.10 1.58
C ALA A 181 -25.92 28.50 0.95
N THR A 182 -25.57 28.58 -0.34
CA THR A 182 -25.46 29.85 -1.07
C THR A 182 -26.81 30.55 -1.19
N THR A 183 -27.89 29.82 -1.53
CA THR A 183 -29.23 30.41 -1.62
C THR A 183 -29.77 30.84 -0.26
N THR A 184 -29.48 30.08 0.80
CA THR A 184 -29.87 30.44 2.18
C THR A 184 -29.13 31.68 2.66
N ALA A 185 -27.80 31.75 2.46
CA ALA A 185 -27.01 32.93 2.80
C ALA A 185 -27.47 34.18 2.02
N ALA A 186 -27.84 34.02 0.75
CA ALA A 186 -28.40 35.12 -0.05
C ALA A 186 -29.79 35.58 0.47
N ALA A 187 -30.63 34.64 0.89
CA ALA A 187 -31.93 34.95 1.49
C ALA A 187 -31.77 35.67 2.84
N GLU A 188 -30.84 35.23 3.69
CA GLU A 188 -30.52 35.87 4.98
C GLU A 188 -29.89 37.26 4.82
N ALA A 189 -28.99 37.44 3.85
CA ALA A 189 -28.42 38.75 3.53
C ALA A 189 -29.50 39.73 3.06
N THR A 190 -30.46 39.27 2.25
CA THR A 190 -31.59 40.07 1.77
C THR A 190 -32.56 40.41 2.91
N ALA A 191 -32.87 39.44 3.79
CA ALA A 191 -33.71 39.66 4.96
C ALA A 191 -33.08 40.66 5.94
N THR A 192 -31.76 40.57 6.15
CA THR A 192 -31.01 41.53 6.97
C THR A 192 -31.09 42.92 6.35
N ALA A 193 -30.86 43.07 5.04
CA ALA A 193 -30.96 44.36 4.36
C ALA A 193 -32.35 45.01 4.47
N GLN A 194 -33.43 44.23 4.44
CA GLN A 194 -34.79 44.75 4.63
C GLN A 194 -35.11 45.18 6.07
N SER A 195 -34.36 44.70 7.07
CA SER A 195 -34.53 45.15 8.46
C SER A 195 -33.94 46.54 8.75
N TRP A 196 -33.15 47.10 7.82
CA TRP A 196 -32.52 48.42 7.93
C TRP A 196 -33.23 49.53 7.14
N THR A 197 -34.39 49.23 6.53
CA THR A 197 -35.26 50.19 5.83
C THR A 197 -36.59 50.33 6.54
#